data_AF-A0A7K4NTK1-F1
#
_entry.id   AF-A0A7K4NTK1-F1
#
_cell.length_a   1.000
_cell.length_b   1.000
_cell.length_c   1.000
_cell.angle_alpha   90.00
_cell.angle_beta   90.00
_cell.angle_gamma   90.00
#
_symmetry.space_group_name_H-M   'P 1'
#
loop_
_entity.id
_entity.type
_entity.pdbx_description
1 polymer ?
#
loop_
_entity_poly.entity_id
_entity_poly.type
_entity_poly.pdbx_seq_one_letter_code
_entity_poly.pdbx_strand_id
1 'polypeptide(L)'
;MKTLIEKDGIGIDIIDVERFRKKIFKQNIKFYQKFFLESEIKYCLKFKSPYEHFAGKFALKESVIKSIHDKISFLDIQTSNSKHGPIVRLVGEKSKKYTFSCSISHEKKFAVAVVISSRIAKTK
;
A
#
# COMPACT_ATOMS: atom_id res chain seq x y z
N MET A 1 8.58 22.21 -28.59
CA MET A 1 7.60 21.10 -28.66
C MET A 1 7.37 20.60 -27.23
N LYS A 2 6.25 20.99 -26.59
CA LYS A 2 5.92 20.63 -25.20
C LYS A 2 5.20 19.29 -25.22
N THR A 3 5.84 18.24 -24.71
CA THR A 3 5.14 17.00 -24.33
C THR A 3 5.05 16.97 -22.80
N LEU A 4 4.27 17.88 -22.23
CA LEU A 4 3.69 17.67 -20.90
C LEU A 4 2.50 16.74 -21.11
N ILE A 5 2.52 15.56 -20.47
CA ILE A 5 1.70 15.20 -19.31
C ILE A 5 2.43 14.01 -18.68
N GLU A 6 3.25 14.26 -17.66
CA GLU A 6 3.48 13.26 -16.61
C GLU A 6 2.10 13.01 -15.99
N LYS A 7 1.46 11.88 -16.32
CA LYS A 7 0.14 11.56 -15.74
C LYS A 7 0.37 11.12 -14.30
N ASP A 8 0.45 12.10 -13.42
CA ASP A 8 0.35 11.87 -11.99
C ASP A 8 -1.06 11.44 -11.64
N GLY A 9 -1.15 10.52 -10.69
CA GLY A 9 -2.41 10.05 -10.13
C GLY A 9 -2.36 10.12 -8.61
N ILE A 10 -3.54 10.29 -8.01
CA ILE A 10 -3.70 10.37 -6.55
C ILE A 10 -4.65 9.28 -6.08
N GLY A 11 -4.31 8.66 -4.96
CA GLY A 11 -5.17 7.74 -4.26
C GLY A 11 -5.14 8.00 -2.77
N ILE A 12 -6.31 7.88 -2.15
CA ILE A 12 -6.48 7.98 -0.70
C ILE A 12 -7.43 6.88 -0.26
N ASP A 13 -7.17 6.32 0.92
CA ASP A 13 -8.06 5.35 1.54
C ASP A 13 -8.01 5.45 3.06
N ILE A 14 -9.15 5.16 3.69
CA ILE A 14 -9.32 5.14 5.14
C ILE A 14 -9.94 3.82 5.57
N ILE A 15 -9.35 3.22 6.61
CA ILE A 15 -9.70 1.90 7.09
C ILE A 15 -10.02 1.97 8.58
N ASP A 16 -11.17 1.41 8.95
CA ASP A 16 -11.49 1.10 10.33
C ASP A 16 -10.64 -0.08 10.83
N VAL A 17 -9.79 0.18 11.82
CA VAL A 17 -8.88 -0.79 12.45
C VAL A 17 -9.66 -1.91 13.14
N GLU A 18 -10.89 -1.65 13.61
CA GLU A 18 -11.75 -2.68 14.22
C GLU A 18 -12.06 -3.81 13.25
N ARG A 19 -12.09 -3.55 11.93
CA ARG A 19 -12.29 -4.61 10.92
C ARG A 19 -11.17 -5.65 10.97
N PHE A 20 -9.96 -5.23 11.29
CA PHE A 20 -8.80 -6.11 11.47
C PHE A 20 -8.78 -6.73 12.87
N ARG A 21 -9.12 -5.98 13.93
CA ARG A 21 -9.19 -6.53 15.30
C ARG A 21 -10.21 -7.66 15.41
N LYS A 22 -11.37 -7.52 14.76
CA LYS A 22 -12.41 -8.56 14.69
C LYS A 22 -11.99 -9.79 13.88
N LYS A 23 -10.95 -9.68 13.05
CA LYS A 23 -10.39 -10.78 12.23
C LYS A 23 -9.01 -11.14 12.75
N ILE A 24 -8.95 -11.78 13.93
CA ILE A 24 -7.70 -12.16 14.59
C ILE A 24 -6.81 -12.97 13.63
N PHE A 25 -5.54 -12.55 13.49
CA PHE A 25 -4.60 -13.09 12.51
C PHE A 25 -4.50 -14.62 12.55
N LYS A 26 -4.26 -15.21 13.73
CA LYS A 26 -4.06 -16.65 13.91
C LYS A 26 -5.25 -17.50 13.43
N GLN A 27 -6.46 -16.95 13.49
CA GLN A 27 -7.70 -17.63 13.07
C GLN A 27 -8.03 -17.37 11.60
N ASN A 28 -7.42 -16.35 10.99
CA ASN A 28 -7.80 -15.81 9.69
C ASN A 28 -6.62 -15.75 8.70
N ILE A 29 -5.61 -16.61 8.83
CA ILE A 29 -4.36 -16.55 8.05
C ILE A 29 -4.63 -16.41 6.54
N LYS A 30 -5.55 -17.21 6.00
CA LYS A 30 -5.94 -17.16 4.57
C LYS A 30 -6.53 -15.80 4.16
N PHE A 31 -7.22 -15.09 5.06
CA PHE A 31 -7.72 -13.74 4.78
C PHE A 31 -6.56 -12.75 4.64
N TYR A 32 -5.58 -12.79 5.54
CA TYR A 32 -4.41 -11.91 5.46
C TYR A 32 -3.57 -12.19 4.22
N GLN A 33 -3.37 -13.46 3.87
CA GLN A 33 -2.61 -13.85 2.67
C GLN A 33 -3.27 -13.42 1.34
N LYS A 34 -4.54 -13.01 1.33
CA LYS A 34 -5.18 -12.42 0.14
C LYS A 34 -4.71 -10.99 -0.14
N PHE A 35 -4.27 -10.26 0.89
CA PHE A 35 -3.99 -8.82 0.80
C PHE A 35 -2.53 -8.48 1.09
N PHE A 36 -1.83 -9.32 1.84
CA PHE A 36 -0.48 -9.04 2.31
C PHE A 36 0.51 -10.11 1.86
N LEU A 37 1.69 -9.65 1.42
CA LEU A 37 2.84 -10.49 1.20
C LEU A 37 3.38 -11.00 2.55
N GLU A 38 4.09 -12.12 2.52
CA GLU A 38 4.65 -12.73 3.72
C GLU A 38 5.57 -11.76 4.49
N SER A 39 6.39 -10.99 3.76
CA SER A 39 7.26 -9.95 4.35
C SER A 39 6.48 -8.88 5.11
N GLU A 40 5.29 -8.53 4.63
CA GLU A 40 4.42 -7.52 5.24
C GLU A 40 3.71 -8.08 6.47
N ILE A 41 3.25 -9.33 6.40
CA ILE A 41 2.68 -10.06 7.54
C ILE A 41 3.73 -10.14 8.65
N LYS A 42 4.94 -10.59 8.31
CA LYS A 42 6.07 -10.68 9.26
C LYS A 42 6.39 -9.33 9.88
N TYR A 43 6.30 -8.24 9.13
CA TYR A 43 6.49 -6.89 9.67
C TYR A 43 5.39 -6.54 10.69
N CYS A 44 4.11 -6.68 10.34
CA CYS A 44 3.01 -6.27 11.21
C CYS A 44 2.99 -7.06 12.52
N LEU A 45 3.30 -8.36 12.47
CA LEU A 45 3.31 -9.24 13.64
C LEU A 45 4.45 -8.96 14.63
N LYS A 46 5.44 -8.12 14.30
CA LYS A 46 6.49 -7.70 15.25
C LYS A 46 5.97 -6.75 16.33
N PHE A 47 4.84 -6.09 16.08
CA PHE A 47 4.31 -5.08 16.97
C PHE A 47 3.33 -5.69 17.97
N LYS A 48 3.26 -5.11 19.17
CA LYS A 48 2.35 -5.54 20.25
C LYS A 48 0.89 -5.53 19.79
N SER A 49 0.50 -4.51 19.03
CA SER A 49 -0.79 -4.45 18.36
C SER A 49 -0.57 -4.46 16.84
N PRO A 50 -0.75 -5.60 16.16
CA PRO A 50 -0.44 -5.72 14.73
C PRO A 50 -1.54 -5.12 13.84
N TYR A 51 -2.74 -4.86 14.38
CA TYR A 51 -3.94 -4.56 13.59
C TYR A 51 -3.92 -3.15 12.99
N GLU A 52 -3.35 -2.18 13.68
CA GLU A 52 -3.12 -0.82 13.18
C GLU A 52 -2.16 -0.86 11.99
N HIS A 53 -1.12 -1.69 12.07
CA HIS A 53 -0.16 -1.85 10.98
C HIS A 53 -0.77 -2.56 9.77
N PHE A 54 -1.60 -3.59 9.99
CA PHE A 54 -2.36 -4.23 8.92
C PHE A 54 -3.33 -3.25 8.25
N ALA A 55 -4.09 -2.49 9.05
CA ALA A 55 -5.01 -1.49 8.54
C ALA A 55 -4.29 -0.40 7.73
N GLY A 56 -3.17 0.12 8.22
CA GLY A 56 -2.36 1.11 7.52
C GLY A 56 -1.77 0.60 6.21
N LYS A 57 -1.26 -0.64 6.19
CA LYS A 57 -0.79 -1.26 4.95
C LYS A 57 -1.92 -1.53 3.97
N PHE A 58 -3.10 -1.92 4.45
CA PHE A 58 -4.26 -2.13 3.60
C PHE A 58 -4.69 -0.80 2.95
N ALA A 59 -4.82 0.26 3.74
CA ALA A 59 -5.12 1.61 3.25
C ALA A 59 -4.08 2.06 2.22
N LEU A 60 -2.79 1.80 2.46
CA LEU A 60 -1.72 2.13 1.53
C LEU A 60 -1.87 1.40 0.20
N LYS A 61 -2.16 0.09 0.23
CA LYS A 61 -2.36 -0.69 -0.99
C LYS A 61 -3.59 -0.26 -1.78
N GLU A 62 -4.72 -0.02 -1.12
CA GLU A 62 -5.91 0.55 -1.77
C GLU A 62 -5.62 1.91 -2.40
N SER A 63 -4.86 2.76 -1.71
CA SER A 63 -4.44 4.06 -2.23
C SER A 63 -3.56 3.92 -3.48
N VAL A 64 -2.67 2.94 -3.55
CA VAL A 64 -1.90 2.63 -4.77
C VAL A 64 -2.81 2.19 -5.91
N ILE A 65 -3.79 1.31 -5.64
CA ILE A 65 -4.76 0.86 -6.65
C ILE A 65 -5.54 2.04 -7.22
N LYS A 66 -5.96 2.98 -6.36
CA LYS A 66 -6.70 4.17 -6.77
C LYS A 66 -5.86 5.21 -7.51
N SER A 67 -4.54 5.26 -7.26
CA SER A 67 -3.67 6.25 -7.87
C SER A 67 -3.24 5.87 -9.30
N ILE A 68 -3.39 4.61 -9.72
CA ILE A 68 -2.95 4.14 -11.05
C ILE A 68 -4.12 3.66 -11.91
N HIS A 69 -3.95 3.67 -13.23
CA HIS A 69 -4.95 3.15 -14.18
C HIS A 69 -4.83 1.65 -14.45
N ASP A 70 -3.69 1.03 -14.11
CA ASP A 70 -3.45 -0.39 -14.40
C ASP A 70 -4.20 -1.26 -13.39
N LYS A 71 -4.90 -2.29 -13.88
CA LYS A 71 -5.47 -3.32 -13.00
C LYS A 71 -4.34 -4.09 -12.32
N ILE A 72 -4.31 -4.04 -11.00
CA ILE A 72 -3.36 -4.77 -10.14
C ILE A 72 -4.11 -5.37 -8.95
N SER A 73 -3.57 -6.45 -8.41
CA SER A 73 -4.02 -7.04 -7.15
C SER A 73 -3.22 -6.48 -5.97
N PHE A 74 -3.70 -6.72 -4.77
CA PHE A 74 -2.95 -6.38 -3.55
C PHE A 74 -1.57 -7.03 -3.48
N LEU A 75 -1.43 -8.26 -4.01
CA LEU A 75 -0.17 -9.00 -3.97
C LEU A 75 0.83 -8.53 -5.03
N ASP A 76 0.38 -7.73 -6.01
CA ASP A 76 1.28 -7.03 -6.94
C ASP A 76 1.95 -5.81 -6.28
N ILE A 77 1.52 -5.42 -5.08
CA ILE A 77 2.00 -4.25 -4.36
C ILE A 77 2.85 -4.73 -3.18
N GLN A 78 4.12 -4.37 -3.18
CA GLN A 78 5.02 -4.58 -2.05
C GLN A 78 5.19 -3.28 -1.28
N THR A 79 4.94 -3.34 0.03
CA THR A 79 5.17 -2.22 0.94
C THR A 79 6.29 -2.52 1.93
N SER A 80 7.16 -1.54 2.16
CA SER A 80 8.20 -1.58 3.19
C SER A 80 8.28 -0.22 3.90
N ASN A 81 9.13 -0.11 4.92
CA ASN A 81 9.34 1.13 5.66
C ASN A 81 10.83 1.47 5.67
N SER A 82 11.14 2.74 5.41
CA SER A 82 12.47 3.32 5.57
C SER A 82 12.53 4.22 6.80
N LYS A 83 13.71 4.79 7.07
CA LYS A 83 13.87 5.84 8.09
C LYS A 83 13.07 7.13 7.78
N HIS A 84 12.58 7.29 6.55
CA HIS A 84 11.88 8.49 6.08
C HIS A 84 10.39 8.28 5.83
N GLY A 85 9.87 7.06 6.02
CA GLY A 85 8.46 6.74 5.77
C GLY A 85 8.26 5.50 4.91
N PRO A 86 7.00 5.23 4.51
CA PRO A 86 6.65 4.06 3.74
C PRO A 86 7.23 4.11 2.32
N ILE A 87 7.57 2.93 1.81
CA ILE A 87 8.02 2.71 0.44
C ILE A 87 7.04 1.73 -0.21
N VAL A 88 6.61 2.06 -1.43
CA VAL A 88 5.79 1.20 -2.29
C VAL A 88 6.58 0.84 -3.54
N ARG A 89 6.49 -0.43 -3.95
CA ARG A 89 6.93 -0.90 -5.27
C ARG A 89 5.90 -1.87 -5.82
N LEU A 90 5.70 -1.85 -7.14
CA LEU A 90 4.97 -2.93 -7.81
C LEU A 90 5.92 -4.10 -8.09
N VAL A 91 5.37 -5.31 -8.12
CA VAL A 91 6.09 -6.54 -8.45
C VAL A 91 6.07 -6.77 -9.96
N GLY A 92 7.12 -7.42 -10.49
CA GLY A 92 7.20 -7.83 -11.89
C GLY A 92 7.41 -6.67 -12.87
N GLU A 93 6.90 -6.81 -14.09
CA GLU A 93 7.14 -5.85 -15.19
C GLU A 93 6.58 -4.45 -14.92
N LYS A 94 5.54 -4.34 -14.07
CA LYS A 94 4.91 -3.07 -13.71
C LYS A 94 5.78 -2.23 -12.76
N SER A 95 6.81 -2.82 -12.13
CA SER A 95 7.78 -2.12 -11.26
C SER A 95 8.46 -0.93 -11.92
N LYS A 96 8.65 -0.98 -13.26
CA LYS A 96 9.34 0.05 -14.03
C LYS A 96 8.40 1.12 -14.60
N LYS A 97 7.10 1.02 -14.35
CA LYS A 97 6.10 1.93 -14.93
C LYS A 97 5.76 3.12 -14.04
N TYR A 98 5.92 2.97 -12.71
CA TYR A 98 5.46 3.95 -11.75
C TYR A 98 6.47 4.19 -10.63
N THR A 99 6.60 5.42 -10.19
CA THR A 99 7.14 5.79 -8.88
C THR A 99 6.01 6.22 -7.96
N PHE A 100 6.22 6.10 -6.64
CA PHE A 100 5.21 6.42 -5.64
C PHE A 100 5.79 7.27 -4.52
N SER A 101 5.09 8.34 -4.17
CA SER A 101 5.25 9.07 -2.92
C SER A 101 4.04 8.76 -2.05
N CYS A 102 4.27 8.40 -0.79
CA CYS A 102 3.18 7.94 0.06
C CYS A 102 3.37 8.32 1.52
N SER A 103 2.25 8.40 2.23
CA SER A 103 2.21 8.66 3.67
C SER A 103 1.10 7.82 4.30
N ILE A 104 1.35 7.37 5.54
CA ILE A 104 0.37 6.65 6.35
C ILE A 104 0.26 7.39 7.68
N SER A 105 -0.96 7.54 8.17
CA SER A 105 -1.25 7.94 9.55
C SER A 105 -2.27 7.00 10.15
N HIS A 106 -2.27 6.88 11.48
CA HIS A 106 -3.32 6.15 12.18
C HIS A 106 -3.59 6.78 13.54
N GLU A 107 -4.85 6.71 13.98
CA GLU A 107 -5.30 7.11 15.31
C GLU A 107 -6.34 6.09 15.76
N LYS A 108 -6.04 5.33 16.82
CA LYS A 108 -6.86 4.30 17.52
C LYS A 108 -7.83 3.45 16.68
N LYS A 109 -8.83 4.08 16.08
CA LYS A 109 -9.90 3.49 15.26
C LYS A 109 -9.63 3.51 13.76
N PHE A 110 -8.83 4.46 13.26
CA PHE A 110 -8.66 4.66 11.83
C PHE A 110 -7.20 4.59 11.42
N ALA A 111 -6.95 4.01 10.25
CA ALA A 111 -5.71 4.15 9.52
C ALA A 111 -6.02 4.77 8.15
N VAL A 112 -5.24 5.76 7.76
CA VAL A 112 -5.38 6.47 6.49
C VAL A 112 -4.06 6.40 5.73
N ALA A 113 -4.14 6.28 4.42
CA ALA A 113 -2.98 6.42 3.56
C ALA A 113 -3.30 7.31 2.36
N VAL A 114 -2.28 8.02 1.89
CA VAL A 114 -2.32 8.80 0.66
C VAL A 114 -1.12 8.41 -0.21
N VAL A 115 -1.35 8.33 -1.51
CA VAL A 115 -0.37 7.98 -2.53
C VAL A 115 -0.48 8.95 -3.69
N ILE A 116 0.66 9.48 -4.11
CA ILE A 116 0.85 10.13 -5.40
C ILE A 116 1.70 9.18 -6.23
N SER A 117 1.25 8.86 -7.44
CA SER A 117 2.00 8.03 -8.38
C SER A 117 2.35 8.80 -9.64
N SER A 118 3.59 8.68 -10.08
CA SER A 118 4.06 9.29 -11.33
C SER A 118 4.47 8.20 -12.32
N ARG A 119 4.05 8.35 -13.58
CA ARG A 119 4.45 7.41 -14.64
C ARG A 119 5.89 7.68 -15.08
N ILE A 120 6.72 6.64 -15.08
CA ILE A 120 8.08 6.71 -15.60
C ILE A 120 7.98 6.68 -17.13
N ALA A 121 8.35 7.78 -17.79
CA ALA A 121 8.51 7.79 -19.24
C ALA A 121 9.69 6.87 -19.62
N LYS A 122 9.49 5.97 -20.60
CA LYS A 122 10.63 5.28 -21.21
C LYS A 122 11.42 6.34 -21.99
N THR A 123 12.59 6.71 -21.50
CA THR A 123 13.62 7.33 -22.33
C THR A 123 13.96 6.33 -23.44
N LYS A 124 13.70 6.73 -24.69
CA LYS A 124 14.23 6.04 -25.86
C LYS A 124 15.75 6.21 -25.92
#